data_AF-A0A842LYB7-F1
#
_entry.id   AF-A0A842LYB7-F1
#
_cell.length_a   1.000
_cell.length_b   1.000
_cell.length_c   1.000
_cell.angle_alpha   90.00
_cell.angle_beta   90.00
_cell.angle_gamma   90.00
#
_symmetry.space_group_name_H-M   'P 1'
#
loop_
_entity.id
_entity.type
_entity.pdbx_description
1 polymer ?
#
loop_
_entity_poly.entity_id
_entity_poly.type
_entity_poly.pdbx_seq_one_letter_code
_entity_poly.pdbx_strand_id
1 'polypeptide(L)' 'MIKIRSLEEYLKALEEYGIEESFTALRKLRLKSGKPVIVRRSVAEELRKRYNKSVRAFYGANRDVQFEVHRTLDEL' A
#
# COMPACT_ATOMS: atom_id res chain seq x y z
N MET A 1 -7.96 8.68 7.52
CA MET A 1 -7.68 7.39 6.85
C MET A 1 -7.21 7.69 5.43
N ILE A 2 -6.17 7.01 4.96
CA ILE A 2 -5.63 7.15 3.61
C ILE A 2 -6.02 5.88 2.83
N LYS A 3 -6.62 6.04 1.66
CA LYS A 3 -6.99 4.92 0.77
C LYS A 3 -6.09 4.97 -0.46
N ILE A 4 -5.51 3.83 -0.81
CA ILE A 4 -4.65 3.64 -1.98
C ILE A 4 -5.27 2.57 -2.86
N ARG A 5 -5.87 3.01 -3.96
CA ARG A 5 -6.63 2.21 -4.92
C ARG A 5 -5.92 2.06 -6.26
N SER A 6 -4.95 2.94 -6.54
CA SER A 6 -4.08 2.88 -7.70
C SER A 6 -2.63 3.21 -7.33
N LEU A 7 -1.71 3.06 -8.29
CA LEU A 7 -0.31 3.45 -8.10
C LEU A 7 -0.13 4.98 -8.05
N GLU A 8 -0.94 5.73 -8.78
CA GLU A 8 -0.89 7.20 -8.76
C GLU A 8 -1.26 7.74 -7.38
N GLU A 9 -2.28 7.15 -6.73
CA GLU A 9 -2.63 7.49 -5.34
C GLU A 9 -1.51 7.15 -4.37
N TYR A 10 -0.82 6.02 -4.58
CA TYR A 10 0.37 5.66 -3.79
C TYR A 10 1.47 6.70 -3.94
N LEU A 11 1.85 7.06 -5.17
CA LEU A 11 2.92 8.01 -5.44
C LEU A 11 2.60 9.40 -4.89
N LYS A 12 1.37 9.89 -5.09
CA LYS A 12 0.91 11.16 -4.52
C LYS A 12 0.98 11.16 -2.99
N ALA A 13 0.57 10.06 -2.35
CA ALA A 13 0.65 9.94 -0.90
C ALA A 13 2.11 9.89 -0.40
N LEU A 14 3.05 9.33 -1.17
CA LEU A 14 4.45 9.38 -0.81
C LEU A 14 5.02 10.81 -0.93
N GLU A 15 4.67 11.51 -2.00
CA GLU A 15 5.09 12.90 -2.24
C GLU A 15 4.54 13.86 -1.17
N GLU A 16 3.24 13.81 -0.89
CA GLU A 16 2.57 14.65 0.13
C GLU A 16 3.23 14.51 1.50
N TYR A 17 3.67 13.30 1.84
CA TYR A 17 4.32 13.02 3.11
C TYR A 17 5.84 13.01 3.00
N GLY A 18 6.45 13.38 1.88
CA GLY A 18 7.91 13.36 1.68
C GLY A 18 8.55 12.03 2.09
N ILE A 19 8.05 10.93 1.53
CA ILE A 19 8.51 9.56 1.78
C ILE A 19 9.14 9.03 0.50
N GLU A 20 10.37 8.53 0.59
CA GLU A 20 11.02 7.86 -0.52
C GLU A 20 10.40 6.48 -0.81
N GLU A 21 10.31 6.18 -2.11
CA GLU A 21 9.86 4.88 -2.60
C GLU A 21 10.72 3.74 -2.06
N SER A 22 10.08 2.74 -1.45
CA SER A 22 10.72 1.53 -0.97
C SER A 22 9.66 0.48 -0.67
N PHE A 23 10.05 -0.78 -0.53
CA PHE A 23 9.12 -1.86 -0.14
C PHE A 23 8.49 -1.68 1.26
N THR A 24 8.97 -0.70 2.05
CA THR A 24 8.45 -0.34 3.39
C THR A 24 7.69 1.00 3.40
N ALA A 25 7.52 1.64 2.24
CA ALA A 25 6.98 3.00 2.14
C ALA A 25 5.54 3.09 2.67
N LEU A 26 4.70 2.06 2.49
CA LEU A 26 3.34 2.03 3.06
C LEU A 26 3.35 2.08 4.58
N ARG A 27 4.26 1.35 5.24
CA ARG A 27 4.45 1.45 6.70
C ARG A 27 4.95 2.83 7.12
N LYS A 28 5.91 3.40 6.39
CA LYS A 28 6.38 4.77 6.64
C LYS A 28 5.23 5.78 6.51
N LEU A 29 4.36 5.61 5.53
CA LEU A 29 3.18 6.45 5.31
C LEU A 29 2.21 6.35 6.48
N ARG A 30 1.93 5.14 6.98
CA ARG A 30 1.11 4.96 8.18
C ARG A 30 1.73 5.68 9.39
N LEU A 31 3.03 5.49 9.61
CA LEU A 31 3.72 6.07 10.76
C LEU A 31 3.76 7.60 10.70
N LYS A 32 4.06 8.16 9.53
CA LYS A 32 4.18 9.62 9.34
C LYS A 32 2.84 10.32 9.32
N SER A 33 1.82 9.72 8.70
CA SER A 33 0.47 10.30 8.67
C SER A 33 -0.31 10.17 9.99
N GLY A 34 0.07 9.21 10.84
CA GLY A 34 -0.68 8.86 12.04
C GLY A 34 -2.09 8.30 11.75
N LYS A 35 -2.44 8.07 10.48
CA LYS A 35 -3.77 7.65 10.03
C LYS A 35 -3.73 6.19 9.58
N PRO A 36 -4.85 5.46 9.70
CA PRO A 36 -4.99 4.15 9.06
C PRO A 36 -4.76 4.26 7.55
N VAL A 37 -3.94 3.37 7.00
CA VAL A 37 -3.67 3.24 5.56
C VAL A 37 -4.32 1.95 5.07
N ILE A 38 -5.16 2.08 4.05
CA ILE A 38 -5.86 0.98 3.40
C ILE A 38 -5.40 0.91 1.96
N VAL A 39 -4.89 -0.25 1.54
CA VAL A 39 -4.34 -0.48 0.21
C VAL A 39 -5.13 -1.57 -0.49
N ARG A 40 -5.52 -1.33 -1.74
CA ARG A 40 -6.12 -2.36 -2.58
C ARG A 40 -5.10 -3.48 -2.81
N ARG A 41 -5.52 -4.73 -2.64
CA ARG A 41 -4.63 -5.90 -2.75
C ARG A 41 -3.92 -6.00 -4.10
N SER A 42 -4.57 -5.60 -5.20
CA SER A 42 -3.94 -5.56 -6.53
C SER A 42 -2.73 -4.60 -6.58
N VAL A 43 -2.87 -3.41 -5.99
CA VAL A 43 -1.77 -2.42 -5.88
C VAL A 43 -0.66 -2.95 -4.99
N ALA A 44 -1.02 -3.58 -3.87
CA ALA A 44 -0.04 -4.20 -2.97
C ALA A 44 0.78 -5.30 -3.67
N GLU A 45 0.14 -6.15 -4.48
CA GLU A 45 0.85 -7.16 -5.28
C GLU A 45 1.74 -6.56 -6.36
N GLU A 46 1.29 -5.48 -7.01
CA GLU A 46 2.09 -4.77 -8.00
C GLU A 46 3.35 -4.15 -7.37
N LEU A 47 3.22 -3.46 -6.24
CA LEU A 47 4.34 -2.92 -5.48
C LEU A 47 5.29 -4.02 -5.01
N ARG A 48 4.75 -5.16 -4.54
CA ARG A 48 5.56 -6.31 -4.15
C ARG A 48 6.41 -6.83 -5.30
N LYS A 49 5.81 -6.99 -6.48
CA LYS A 49 6.52 -7.43 -7.70
C LYS A 49 7.57 -6.42 -8.13
N ARG A 50 7.22 -5.12 -8.12
CA ARG A 50 8.13 -4.01 -8.46
C ARG A 50 9.41 -4.04 -7.64
N TYR A 51 9.32 -4.31 -6.34
CA TYR A 51 10.50 -4.40 -5.45
C TYR A 51 11.08 -5.81 -5.32
N ASN A 52 10.65 -6.76 -6.15
CA ASN A 52 11.06 -8.16 -6.15
C ASN A 52 11.08 -8.80 -4.74
N LYS A 53 9.98 -8.63 -3.98
CA LYS A 53 9.85 -9.19 -2.63
C LYS A 53 8.96 -10.43 -2.59
N SER A 54 9.30 -11.36 -1.70
CA SER A 54 8.40 -12.46 -1.34
C SER A 54 7.15 -11.91 -0.65
N VAL A 55 6.06 -12.65 -0.71
CA VAL A 55 4.79 -12.31 -0.03
C VAL A 55 5.06 -12.07 1.46
N ARG A 56 5.74 -13.00 2.14
CA ARG A 56 6.07 -12.88 3.56
C ARG A 56 6.87 -11.62 3.88
N ALA A 57 7.88 -11.28 3.07
CA ALA A 57 8.70 -10.11 3.31
C ALA A 57 7.90 -8.81 3.13
N PHE A 58 7.09 -8.70 2.08
CA PHE A 58 6.34 -7.49 1.78
C PHE A 58 5.22 -7.23 2.79
N TYR A 59 4.36 -8.23 3.04
CA TYR A 59 3.26 -8.09 3.99
C TYR A 59 3.76 -8.03 5.44
N GLY A 60 4.85 -8.74 5.78
CA GLY A 60 5.49 -8.63 7.08
C GLY A 60 6.06 -7.23 7.35
N ALA A 61 6.70 -6.62 6.34
CA ALA A 61 7.22 -5.26 6.42
C ALA A 61 6.12 -4.19 6.52
N ASN A 62 4.91 -4.49 6.05
CA ASN A 62 3.75 -3.59 6.03
C ASN A 62 2.58 -4.14 6.87
N ARG A 63 2.88 -4.85 7.96
CA ARG A 63 1.88 -5.51 8.83
C ARG A 63 0.88 -4.55 9.49
N ASP A 64 1.25 -3.28 9.62
CA ASP A 64 0.44 -2.23 10.24
C ASP A 64 -0.48 -1.52 9.21
N VAL A 65 -0.52 -2.01 7.98
CA VAL A 65 -1.33 -1.50 6.85
C VAL A 65 -2.45 -2.47 6.56
N GLN A 66 -3.64 -1.96 6.27
CA GLN A 66 -4.80 -2.78 5.92
C GLN A 66 -4.81 -3.05 4.41
N PHE A 67 -5.08 -4.30 4.02
CA PHE A 67 -5.15 -4.72 2.62
C PHE A 67 -6.55 -5.17 2.27
N GLU A 68 -7.23 -4.43 1.40
CA GLU A 68 -8.61 -4.71 0.99
C GLU A 68 -8.65 -5.46 -0.34
N VAL A 69 -9.43 -6.52 -0.40
CA VAL A 69 -9.83 -7.15 -1.65
C VAL A 69 -11.02 -6.36 -2.18
N HIS A 70 -10.87 -5.70 -3.32
CA HIS A 70 -12.02 -5.12 -4.00
C HIS A 70 -12.82 -6.26 -4.60
N ARG A 71 -13.98 -6.59 -4.03
CA ARG A 71 -15.01 -7.37 -4.72
C ARG A 71 -15.70 -6.39 -5.66
N THR A 72 -15.39 -6.48 -6.96
CA THR A 72 -16.27 -5.87 -7.96
C THR A 72 -17.63 -6.53 -7.82
N LEU A 73 -18.68 -5.73 -7.78
CA LEU A 73 -20.08 -6.19 -7.77
C LEU A 73 -20.51 -6.86 -9.08
N ASP A 74 -19.59 -7.05 -10.03
CA ASP A 74 -19.81 -7.72 -11.32
C ASP A 74 -19.83 -9.27 -11.24
N GLU A 75 -19.87 -9.85 -10.03
CA GLU A 75 -19.99 -11.29 -9.79
C GLU A 75 -21.26 -11.68 -8.99
N LEU A 76 -22.36 -10.94 -9.17
CA LEU A 76 -23.71 -11.31 -8.71
C LEU A 76 -24.68 -11.28 -9.89
#